data_AF-A0AAW4SE78-F1
#
_entry.id   AF-A0AAW4SE78-F1
#
_cell.length_a   1.000
_cell.length_b   1.000
_cell.length_c   1.000
_cell.angle_alpha   90.00
_cell.angle_beta   90.00
_cell.angle_gamma   90.00
#
_symmetry.space_group_name_H-M   'P 1'
#
loop_
_entity.id
_entity.type
_entity.pdbx_description
1 polymer ?
#
loop_
_entity_poly.entity_id
_entity_poly.type
_entity_poly.pdbx_seq_one_letter_code
_entity_poly.pdbx_strand_id
1 'polypeptide(L)' 'MTLEEKLARLRTHRNSIHRYHRLLKTRLSDLEREYIESRLSEERAALVSLARTPFPIPFKMPPPEQQPQTFKPEVT' A
#
# COMPACT_ATOMS: atom_id res chain seq x y z
N MET A 1 16.93 0.39 11.32
CA MET A 1 16.10 0.85 10.20
C MET A 1 15.18 1.94 10.72
N THR A 2 15.28 3.14 10.17
CA THR A 2 14.50 4.31 10.59
C THR A 2 13.07 4.27 10.03
N LEU A 3 12.16 5.08 10.58
CA LEU A 3 10.78 5.19 10.11
C LEU A 3 10.71 5.64 8.64
N GLU A 4 11.56 6.59 8.25
CA GLU A 4 11.67 7.10 6.89
C GLU A 4 12.09 6.02 5.89
N GLU A 5 13.05 5.17 6.24
CA GLU A 5 13.47 4.04 5.39
C GLU A 5 12.33 3.03 5.17
N LYS A 6 11.56 2.72 6.23
CA LYS A 6 10.39 1.85 6.12
C LYS A 6 9.32 2.46 5.20
N LEU A 7 9.07 3.75 5.34
CA LEU A 7 8.08 4.47 4.54
C LEU A 7 8.51 4.59 3.07
N ALA A 8 9.79 4.87 2.81
CA ALA A 8 10.35 4.90 1.47
C ALA A 8 10.21 3.54 0.79
N ARG A 9 10.54 2.43 1.48
CA ARG A 9 10.35 1.07 0.95
C ARG A 9 8.88 0.76 0.67
N LEU A 10 7.97 1.10 1.58
CA LEU A 10 6.53 0.88 1.40
C LEU A 10 6.01 1.63 0.15
N ARG A 11 6.43 2.89 -0.03
CA ARG A 11 6.10 3.68 -1.21
C ARG A 11 6.67 3.07 -2.49
N THR A 12 7.92 2.63 -2.47
CA THR A 12 8.57 1.98 -3.61
C THR A 12 7.82 0.73 -4.04
N HIS A 13 7.54 -0.21 -3.14
CA HIS A 13 6.82 -1.44 -3.48
C HIS A 13 5.41 -1.17 -4.01
N ARG A 14 4.69 -0.21 -3.40
CA ARG A 14 3.37 0.21 -3.92
C ARG A 14 3.48 0.77 -5.34
N ASN A 15 4.44 1.64 -5.60
CA ASN A 15 4.62 2.24 -6.93
C ASN A 15 5.00 1.19 -7.98
N SER A 16 5.86 0.23 -7.63
CA SER A 16 6.22 -0.90 -8.49
C SER A 16 4.99 -1.73 -8.84
N ILE A 17 4.15 -2.10 -7.87
CA ILE A 17 2.91 -2.85 -8.11
C ILE A 17 1.97 -2.10 -9.05
N HIS A 18 1.77 -0.80 -8.82
CA HIS A 18 0.93 0.02 -9.70
C HIS A 18 1.46 0.06 -11.13
N ARG A 19 2.79 0.18 -11.30
CA ARG A 19 3.45 0.17 -12.61
C ARG A 19 3.28 -1.17 -13.32
N TYR A 20 3.54 -2.28 -12.63
CA TYR A 20 3.39 -3.63 -13.20
C TYR A 20 1.94 -3.93 -13.57
N HIS A 21 0.97 -3.53 -12.75
CA HIS A 21 -0.44 -3.66 -13.11
C HIS A 21 -0.83 -2.83 -14.33
N ARG A 22 -0.19 -1.68 -14.56
CA ARG A 22 -0.38 -0.89 -15.79
C ARG A 22 0.27 -1.56 -17.00
N LEU A 23 1.45 -2.17 -16.84
CA LEU A 23 2.12 -2.92 -17.91
C LEU A 23 1.32 -4.16 -18.33
N LEU A 24 0.69 -4.87 -17.40
CA LEU A 24 -0.16 -6.03 -17.73
C LEU A 24 -1.38 -5.68 -18.60
N LYS A 25 -1.74 -4.39 -18.70
CA LYS A 25 -2.82 -3.89 -19.57
C LYS A 25 -2.34 -3.60 -21.00
N THR A 26 -1.03 -3.60 -21.26
CA THR A 26 -0.48 -3.38 -22.60
C THR A 26 -0.29 -4.70 -23.34
N ARG A 27 0.05 -4.64 -24.63
CA ARG A 27 0.46 -5.83 -25.38
C ARG A 27 1.85 -6.24 -24.91
N LEU A 28 1.96 -7.45 -24.38
CA LEU A 28 3.18 -8.08 -23.87
C LEU A 28 3.26 -9.47 -24.49
N SER A 29 4.47 -9.97 -24.68
CA SER A 29 4.69 -11.40 -24.94
C SER A 29 4.36 -12.23 -23.71
N ASP A 30 4.14 -13.52 -23.91
CA ASP A 30 3.84 -14.46 -22.81
C ASP A 30 4.97 -14.50 -21.78
N LEU A 31 6.23 -14.45 -22.24
CA LEU A 31 7.41 -14.40 -21.38
C LEU A 31 7.46 -13.12 -20.53
N GLU A 32 7.17 -11.96 -21.12
CA GLU A 32 7.13 -10.69 -20.38
C GLU A 32 6.00 -10.69 -19.35
N ARG A 33 4.84 -11.26 -19.70
CA ARG A 33 3.71 -11.39 -18.80
C ARG A 33 4.05 -12.28 -17.60
N GLU A 34 4.61 -13.46 -17.84
CA GLU A 34 5.03 -14.39 -16.77
C GLU A 34 6.07 -13.74 -15.85
N TYR A 35 7.07 -13.06 -16.42
CA TYR A 35 8.06 -12.33 -15.65
C TYR A 35 7.42 -11.24 -14.77
N ILE A 36 6.49 -10.45 -15.32
CA ILE A 36 5.81 -9.39 -14.58
C ILE A 36 4.93 -9.97 -13.47
N GLU A 37 4.23 -11.07 -13.72
CA GLU A 37 3.38 -11.73 -12.72
C GLU A 37 4.20 -12.32 -11.57
N SER A 38 5.32 -12.98 -11.86
CA SER A 38 6.27 -13.45 -10.84
C SER A 38 6.79 -12.29 -10.00
N ARG A 39 7.25 -11.21 -10.65
CA ARG A 39 7.70 -10.00 -9.95
C ARG A 39 6.60 -9.37 -9.10
N LEU A 40 5.36 -9.33 -9.59
CA LEU A 40 4.23 -8.78 -8.83
C LEU A 40 3.96 -9.58 -7.55
N SER A 41 4.12 -10.91 -7.59
CA SER A 41 4.00 -11.79 -6.43
C SER A 41 5.09 -11.49 -5.39
N GLU A 42 6.35 -11.35 -5.83
CA GLU A 42 7.47 -10.98 -4.96
C GLU A 42 7.26 -9.61 -4.27
N GLU A 43 6.85 -8.59 -5.02
CA GLU A 43 6.60 -7.25 -4.47
C GLU A 43 5.46 -7.28 -3.42
N ARG A 44 4.41 -8.08 -3.66
CA ARG A 44 3.31 -8.26 -2.69
C ARG A 44 3.79 -8.98 -1.43
N ALA A 45 4.61 -10.02 -1.58
CA ALA A 45 5.19 -10.74 -0.44
C ALA A 45 6.09 -9.81 0.40
N ALA A 46 6.89 -8.96 -0.25
CA ALA A 46 7.72 -7.96 0.42
C ALA A 46 6.88 -6.94 1.21
N LEU A 47 5.77 -6.45 0.62
CA LEU A 47 4.83 -5.58 1.32
C LEU A 47 4.20 -6.24 2.55
N VAL A 48 3.74 -7.48 2.43
CA VAL A 48 3.13 -8.23 3.54
C VAL A 48 4.17 -8.44 4.65
N SER A 49 5.41 -8.78 4.29
CA SER A 49 6.51 -8.92 5.25
C SER A 49 6.79 -7.60 5.98
N LEU A 50 6.87 -6.47 5.25
CA LEU A 50 7.05 -5.14 5.83
C LEU A 50 5.89 -4.75 6.76
N ALA A 51 4.64 -5.04 6.37
CA ALA A 51 3.45 -4.73 7.16
C ALA A 51 3.33 -5.58 8.43
N ARG A 52 3.89 -6.79 8.45
CA ARG A 52 3.98 -7.63 9.66
C ARG A 52 5.00 -7.11 10.66
N THR A 53 5.92 -6.23 10.26
CA THR A 53 6.80 -5.56 11.22
C THR A 53 6.01 -4.48 11.97
N PRO A 54 6.14 -4.37 13.31
CA PRO A 54 5.49 -3.30 14.05
C PRO A 54 5.93 -1.96 13.46
N PHE A 55 4.96 -1.24 12.90
CA PHE A 55 5.19 0.08 12.35
C PHE A 55 5.05 1.08 13.49
N PRO A 56 6.09 1.84 13.84
CA PRO A 56 6.03 2.80 14.93
C PRO A 56 5.32 4.07 14.45
N ILE A 57 4.05 3.97 14.08
CA ILE A 57 3.16 5.13 14.05
C ILE A 57 2.48 5.17 15.40
N PRO A 58 2.84 6.11 16.30
CA PRO A 58 1.94 6.49 17.36
C PRO A 58 0.72 7.13 16.68
N PHE A 59 -0.34 6.37 16.50
CA PHE A 59 -1.63 6.90 16.07
C PHE A 59 -2.14 7.74 17.25
N LYS A 60 -1.72 9.00 17.33
CA LYS A 60 -2.33 9.97 18.25
C LYS A 60 -3.71 10.25 17.70
N MET A 61 -4.69 9.50 18.19
CA MET A 61 -6.10 9.80 17.93
C MET A 61 -6.33 11.25 18.38
N PRO A 62 -6.81 12.15 17.50
CA PRO A 62 -7.10 13.51 17.92
C PRO A 62 -8.16 13.47 19.04
N PRO A 63 -8.12 14.40 20.00
CA PRO A 63 -9.15 14.50 21.03
C PRO A 63 -10.55 14.50 20.41
N PRO A 64 -11.56 13.92 21.09
CA PRO A 64 -12.94 13.82 20.57
C PRO A 64 -13.52 15.14 20.05
N GLU A 65 -13.04 16.27 20.59
CA GLU A 65 -13.43 17.64 20.24
C GLU A 65 -13.04 18.07 18.81
N GLN A 66 -12.07 17.39 18.19
CA GLN A 66 -11.59 17.70 16.82
C GLN A 66 -12.07 16.68 15.78
N GLN A 67 -12.91 15.72 16.19
CA GLN A 67 -13.50 14.78 15.24
C GLN A 67 -14.61 15.49 14.47
N PRO A 68 -14.63 15.43 13.12
CA PRO A 68 -15.73 15.99 12.36
C PRO A 68 -17.03 15.36 12.86
N GLN A 69 -17.95 16.22 13.33
CA GLN A 69 -19.23 15.81 13.89
C GLN A 69 -19.88 14.86 12.90
N THR A 70 -20.07 13.61 13.32
CA THR A 70 -20.75 12.61 12.51
C THR A 70 -22.18 13.10 12.36
N PHE A 71 -22.53 13.62 11.18
CA PHE A 71 -23.89 14.04 10.88
C PHE A 71 -24.77 12.80 10.99
N LYS A 72 -25.51 12.68 12.09
CA LYS A 72 -26.55 11.66 12.24
C LYS A 72 -27.75 12.17 11.44
N PRO A 73 -28.16 11.52 10.33
CA PRO A 73 -29.41 11.89 9.69
C PRO A 73 -30.52 11.53 10.67
N GLU A 74 -31.18 12.56 11.20
CA GLU A 74 -32.42 12.42 11.94
C GLU A 74 -33.49 11.97 10.95
N VAL A 75 -33.85 10.69 11.00
CA VAL A 75 -34.97 10.14 10.25
C VAL A 75 -36.20 10.32 11.14
N THR A 76 -37.08 11.26 10.76
CA THR A 76 -38.47 11.34 11.23
C THR A 76 -39.35 10.45 10.37
#